data_AF-A0A2P5BJ83-F1
#
_entry.id   AF-A0A2P5BJ83-F1
#
_cell.length_a   1.000
_cell.length_b   1.000
_cell.length_c   1.000
_cell.angle_alpha   90.00
_cell.angle_beta   90.00
_cell.angle_gamma   90.00
#
_symmetry.space_group_name_H-M   'P 1'
#
loop_
_entity.id
_entity.type
_entity.pdbx_description
1 polymer ?
#
loop_
_entity_poly.entity_id
_entity_poly.type
_entity_poly.pdbx_seq_one_letter_code
_entity_poly.pdbx_strand_id
1 'polypeptide(L)'
;MVPSVSLSSSSFLFPLLLLLFLSPLSSASLADEYDALGLARSSFPAGQAQKLIRGLNLFPGRDVNIIDGGDSLPQTKRLVEKRFKMPNLDDSGVSVEDLGHHAGYYKIEHSYDARMFYLFFESRSSKKDPVVIWLTGGPGCSSELAVFYENGPFTIADNLSLVWNPYGWDKASNLLYVDQPTGTGFSYSSDRRDIRHNEEGVSNDLYDFLQAFFAEHSHLADNDFFITGESYAGHYIPAFAARVHRGNKAKEGIHINLKGFAIGNGLTDPAIQYKAYPDYALDNGLITKSDYNHINLLVQPCELAVKLCGTDGTVSCMASYFVCNLVFSSILARAGNINYYDIRKKCVGSLCYDFSNMEKFLNQKSVRDSLGVGEIEFVSCSQTVYQAMLLDWMRNLEVGIPSLLEDGVKLLIYAGEYDLICNWLGNSRWVHAMEWTGQKEFVASPEVPFLVDGSEAGVLKSHGPLSFLKVHDAGHMVPMDQPKAALEMLKRWTQGSLSETSADPDNLVAQM
;
A
#
# COMPACT_ATOMS: atom_id res chain seq x y z
N MET A 1 -56.70 17.23 -42.75
CA MET A 1 -57.41 16.44 -43.77
C MET A 1 -56.62 15.14 -43.97
N VAL A 2 -57.27 14.00 -43.69
CA VAL A 2 -57.15 12.68 -44.37
C VAL A 2 -55.73 12.03 -44.48
N PRO A 3 -55.53 10.73 -44.20
CA PRO A 3 -56.13 9.87 -43.17
C PRO A 3 -55.15 8.83 -42.57
N SER A 4 -55.65 8.14 -41.55
CA SER A 4 -55.29 6.80 -41.09
C SER A 4 -55.49 5.71 -42.17
N VAL A 5 -54.62 4.69 -42.19
CA VAL A 5 -54.97 3.33 -42.64
C VAL A 5 -54.49 2.33 -41.60
N SER A 6 -55.46 1.68 -40.96
CA SER A 6 -55.34 0.41 -40.25
C SER A 6 -55.94 -0.69 -41.12
N LEU A 7 -55.35 -1.88 -41.12
CA LEU A 7 -55.98 -3.21 -41.27
C LEU A 7 -54.87 -4.22 -40.88
N SER A 8 -54.92 -4.84 -39.70
CA SER A 8 -55.61 -6.11 -39.36
C SER A 8 -55.17 -7.27 -40.27
N SER A 9 -54.94 -8.51 -39.83
CA SER A 9 -54.96 -9.18 -38.53
C SER A 9 -54.73 -10.66 -38.87
N SER A 10 -53.85 -11.38 -38.16
CA SER A 10 -53.99 -12.83 -37.99
C SER A 10 -53.25 -13.27 -36.73
N SER A 11 -54.04 -13.51 -35.71
CA SER A 11 -53.74 -14.10 -34.42
C SER A 11 -53.12 -15.50 -34.59
N PHE A 12 -52.15 -15.87 -33.77
CA PHE A 12 -52.16 -17.17 -33.07
C PHE A 12 -51.40 -17.05 -31.75
N LEU A 13 -52.06 -17.56 -30.72
CA LEU A 13 -51.64 -17.59 -29.32
C LEU A 13 -50.44 -18.52 -29.09
N PHE A 14 -49.61 -18.13 -28.13
CA PHE A 14 -48.63 -18.92 -27.36
C PHE A 14 -49.22 -20.25 -26.82
N PRO A 15 -48.42 -21.30 -26.55
CA PRO A 15 -47.68 -21.34 -25.27
C PRO A 15 -46.28 -21.99 -25.28
N LEU A 16 -45.48 -21.47 -24.33
CA LEU A 16 -44.46 -22.10 -23.49
C LEU A 16 -44.29 -23.65 -23.61
N LEU A 17 -43.11 -24.12 -24.05
CA LEU A 17 -42.29 -25.24 -23.53
C LEU A 17 -41.42 -25.84 -24.67
N LEU A 18 -40.12 -25.57 -24.65
CA LEU A 18 -39.07 -26.55 -25.00
C LEU A 18 -37.68 -25.95 -24.66
N LEU A 19 -37.40 -25.96 -23.36
CA LEU A 19 -36.05 -26.20 -22.87
C LEU A 19 -35.60 -27.60 -23.32
N LEU A 20 -34.28 -27.76 -23.50
CA LEU A 20 -33.53 -28.99 -23.83
C LEU A 20 -33.33 -29.21 -25.33
N PHE A 21 -32.16 -28.83 -25.83
CA PHE A 21 -31.16 -29.69 -26.51
C PHE A 21 -30.13 -28.80 -27.23
N LEU A 22 -29.26 -28.13 -26.46
CA LEU A 22 -27.91 -27.79 -26.92
C LEU A 22 -26.98 -28.83 -26.30
N SER A 23 -26.58 -29.81 -27.10
CA SER A 23 -25.50 -30.73 -26.74
C SER A 23 -24.18 -29.97 -26.58
N PRO A 24 -23.33 -30.38 -25.63
CA PRO A 24 -22.11 -29.66 -25.30
C PRO A 24 -21.02 -30.02 -26.31
N LEU A 25 -20.53 -29.05 -27.07
CA LEU A 25 -19.21 -29.16 -27.69
C LEU A 25 -18.17 -28.98 -26.58
N SER A 26 -17.78 -30.14 -26.05
CA SER A 26 -16.58 -30.48 -25.29
C SER A 26 -15.72 -29.32 -24.77
N SER A 27 -15.90 -29.00 -23.49
CA SER A 27 -14.93 -28.29 -22.66
C SER A 27 -13.68 -29.13 -22.32
N ALA A 28 -13.54 -30.34 -22.87
CA ALA A 28 -12.39 -31.21 -22.61
C ALA A 28 -11.18 -30.91 -23.51
N SER A 29 -11.38 -30.39 -24.74
CA SER A 29 -10.25 -30.15 -25.65
C SER A 29 -9.37 -28.97 -25.23
N LEU A 30 -9.94 -27.96 -24.56
CA LEU A 30 -9.18 -26.85 -23.97
C LEU A 30 -8.50 -27.28 -22.66
N ALA A 31 -9.15 -28.15 -21.86
CA ALA A 31 -8.61 -28.62 -20.59
C ALA A 31 -7.34 -29.49 -20.76
N ASP A 32 -7.27 -30.29 -21.84
CA ASP A 32 -6.09 -31.08 -22.19
C ASP A 32 -4.91 -30.19 -22.65
N GLU A 33 -5.17 -29.03 -23.27
CA GLU A 33 -4.12 -28.04 -23.62
C GLU A 33 -3.53 -27.34 -22.38
N TYR A 34 -4.34 -27.06 -21.36
CA TYR A 34 -3.87 -26.45 -20.10
C TYR A 34 -3.00 -27.41 -19.27
N ASP A 35 -3.35 -28.70 -19.18
CA ASP A 35 -2.55 -29.71 -18.49
C ASP A 35 -1.25 -30.02 -19.28
N ALA A 36 -1.28 -29.99 -20.62
CA ALA A 36 -0.09 -30.15 -21.46
C ALA A 36 0.92 -28.99 -21.32
N LEU A 37 0.47 -27.79 -20.96
CA LEU A 37 1.30 -26.59 -20.73
C LEU A 37 1.79 -26.45 -19.28
N GLY A 38 1.41 -27.35 -18.37
CA GLY A 38 1.75 -27.25 -16.93
C GLY A 38 1.24 -25.98 -16.25
N LEU A 39 0.15 -25.41 -16.78
CA LEU A 39 -0.51 -24.23 -16.23
C LEU A 39 -1.51 -24.67 -15.15
N ALA A 40 -1.51 -24.00 -14.00
CA ALA A 40 -2.44 -24.32 -12.92
C ALA A 40 -3.90 -24.12 -13.39
N ARG A 41 -4.76 -25.12 -13.16
CA ARG A 41 -6.19 -25.03 -13.50
C ARG A 41 -6.86 -23.89 -12.73
N SER A 42 -7.53 -22.98 -13.43
CA SER A 42 -8.49 -22.06 -12.83
C SER A 42 -9.83 -22.79 -12.60
N SER A 43 -10.04 -23.32 -11.39
CA SER A 43 -11.41 -23.62 -10.93
C SER A 43 -12.11 -22.30 -10.60
N PHE A 44 -13.42 -22.20 -10.83
CA PHE A 44 -14.20 -21.04 -10.33
C PHE A 44 -14.11 -21.06 -8.78
N PRO A 45 -13.43 -20.09 -8.12
CA PRO A 45 -12.97 -20.29 -6.75
C PRO A 45 -14.02 -20.02 -5.68
N ALA A 46 -15.25 -19.63 -6.00
CA ALA A 46 -16.22 -19.26 -4.96
C ALA A 46 -16.40 -20.37 -3.92
N GLY A 47 -16.43 -21.65 -4.33
CA GLY A 47 -16.56 -22.78 -3.40
C GLY A 47 -15.27 -23.31 -2.79
N GLN A 48 -14.11 -23.08 -3.44
CA GLN A 48 -12.81 -23.63 -3.00
C GLN A 48 -12.00 -22.61 -2.21
N ALA A 49 -12.04 -21.32 -2.59
CA ALA A 49 -11.63 -20.22 -1.74
C ALA A 49 -12.50 -20.22 -0.49
N GLN A 50 -13.84 -20.31 -0.57
CA GLN A 50 -14.69 -20.39 0.63
C GLN A 50 -14.42 -21.63 1.50
N LYS A 51 -13.97 -22.77 0.95
CA LYS A 51 -13.58 -23.97 1.72
C LYS A 51 -12.17 -23.90 2.31
N LEU A 52 -11.21 -23.29 1.61
CA LEU A 52 -9.86 -23.03 2.13
C LEU A 52 -9.91 -21.91 3.20
N ILE A 53 -10.73 -20.88 2.96
CA ILE A 53 -10.99 -19.75 3.85
C ILE A 53 -11.83 -20.18 5.07
N ARG A 54 -12.81 -21.10 4.94
CA ARG A 54 -13.51 -21.71 6.11
C ARG A 54 -12.69 -22.75 6.87
N GLY A 55 -11.67 -23.35 6.25
CA GLY A 55 -10.84 -24.39 6.86
C GLY A 55 -9.71 -23.87 7.76
N LEU A 56 -9.42 -22.56 7.72
CA LEU A 56 -8.26 -21.95 8.38
C LEU A 56 -8.58 -21.17 9.67
N ASN A 57 -9.83 -21.12 10.14
CA ASN A 57 -10.21 -20.44 11.39
C ASN A 57 -9.73 -18.96 11.49
N LEU A 58 -9.63 -18.25 10.36
CA LEU A 58 -9.20 -16.84 10.29
C LEU A 58 -10.36 -15.85 10.28
N PHE A 59 -11.44 -16.13 11.03
CA PHE A 59 -12.56 -15.20 11.16
C PHE A 59 -12.69 -14.75 12.61
N PRO A 60 -12.62 -13.44 12.89
CA PRO A 60 -13.41 -12.92 13.99
C PRO A 60 -14.90 -13.15 13.69
N GLY A 61 -15.70 -13.43 14.71
CA GLY A 61 -17.12 -13.83 14.54
C GLY A 61 -18.05 -12.75 13.98
N ARG A 62 -17.56 -11.54 13.68
CA ARG A 62 -18.28 -10.37 13.14
C ARG A 62 -17.36 -9.55 12.24
N ASP A 63 -17.93 -8.73 11.35
CA ASP A 63 -17.20 -7.66 10.65
C ASP A 63 -16.70 -6.65 11.70
N VAL A 64 -15.51 -6.87 12.28
CA VAL A 64 -15.06 -6.24 13.54
C VAL A 64 -15.03 -4.72 13.47
N ASN A 65 -14.75 -4.18 12.28
CA ASN A 65 -14.60 -2.75 12.03
C ASN A 65 -15.80 -2.13 11.29
N ILE A 66 -16.87 -2.91 11.09
CA ILE A 66 -18.17 -2.39 10.66
C ILE A 66 -19.19 -2.68 11.75
N ILE A 67 -19.39 -1.70 12.61
CA ILE A 67 -20.17 -1.85 13.84
C ILE A 67 -21.64 -1.61 13.50
N ASP A 68 -22.41 -2.67 13.30
CA ASP A 68 -23.87 -2.60 13.15
C ASP A 68 -24.50 -2.20 14.51
N GLY A 69 -24.68 -0.90 14.73
CA GLY A 69 -25.24 -0.35 15.96
C GLY A 69 -25.04 1.15 16.06
N GLY A 70 -26.12 1.91 15.83
CA GLY A 70 -26.10 3.36 15.85
C GLY A 70 -26.02 3.93 17.26
N ASP A 71 -24.81 4.05 17.81
CA ASP A 71 -24.56 4.99 18.88
C ASP A 71 -24.25 6.36 18.26
N SER A 72 -25.30 7.17 18.15
CA SER A 72 -25.19 8.61 17.96
C SER A 72 -24.50 9.23 19.18
N LEU A 73 -23.17 9.19 19.20
CA LEU A 73 -22.40 10.05 20.10
C LEU A 73 -22.77 11.51 19.79
N PRO A 74 -23.04 12.34 20.81
CA PRO A 74 -23.41 13.75 20.63
C PRO A 74 -22.33 14.45 19.78
N GLN A 75 -22.70 15.52 19.04
CA GLN A 75 -21.79 16.33 18.21
C GLN A 75 -20.52 16.74 18.98
N THR A 76 -19.51 15.87 18.97
CA THR A 76 -18.21 16.07 19.58
C THR A 76 -17.26 16.68 18.54
N LYS A 77 -16.11 17.18 19.01
CA LYS A 77 -15.00 17.59 18.14
C LYS A 77 -14.74 16.51 17.08
N ARG A 78 -14.48 16.91 15.83
CA ARG A 78 -14.24 15.98 14.71
C ARG A 78 -13.05 15.07 14.97
N LEU A 79 -12.02 15.61 15.63
CA LEU A 79 -10.89 14.86 16.16
C LEU A 79 -11.10 14.58 17.65
N VAL A 80 -11.03 13.30 18.02
CA VAL A 80 -10.96 12.83 19.39
C VAL A 80 -9.59 12.19 19.57
N GLU A 81 -8.68 12.94 20.17
CA GLU A 81 -7.29 12.54 20.37
C GLU A 81 -6.96 12.57 21.86
N LYS A 82 -6.04 11.69 22.27
CA LYS A 82 -5.41 11.77 23.56
C LYS A 82 -3.92 11.50 23.47
N ARG A 83 -3.20 12.09 24.41
CA ARG A 83 -1.84 11.65 24.71
C ARG A 83 -1.88 10.23 25.26
N PHE A 84 -0.99 9.35 24.80
CA PHE A 84 -0.92 7.98 25.29
C PHE A 84 0.50 7.62 25.73
N LYS A 85 0.59 6.58 26.56
CA LYS A 85 1.84 5.91 26.92
C LYS A 85 1.67 4.44 26.59
N MET A 86 2.51 3.89 25.72
CA MET A 86 2.48 2.46 25.48
C MET A 86 2.79 1.74 26.80
N PRO A 87 1.95 0.77 27.22
CA PRO A 87 2.32 -0.08 28.34
C PRO A 87 3.51 -0.96 27.93
N ASN A 88 4.25 -1.46 28.92
CA ASN A 88 5.36 -2.41 28.75
C ASN A 88 6.58 -1.86 27.97
N LEU A 89 6.83 -0.55 27.98
CA LEU A 89 8.12 -0.04 27.50
C LEU A 89 9.24 -0.44 28.47
N ASP A 90 10.31 -1.03 27.93
CA ASP A 90 11.51 -1.36 28.69
C ASP A 90 12.30 -0.09 29.09
N ASP A 91 12.76 -0.06 30.35
CA ASP A 91 13.33 1.12 31.02
C ASP A 91 14.78 1.37 30.57
N SER A 92 14.90 1.81 29.32
CA SER A 92 16.17 2.06 28.62
C SER A 92 16.64 3.52 28.75
N GLY A 93 16.04 4.30 29.65
CA GLY A 93 16.50 5.65 30.03
C GLY A 93 16.05 6.81 29.13
N VAL A 94 15.25 6.56 28.07
CA VAL A 94 14.57 7.60 27.30
C VAL A 94 13.11 7.69 27.76
N SER A 95 12.69 8.86 28.22
CA SER A 95 11.32 9.06 28.71
C SER A 95 10.32 9.16 27.56
N VAL A 96 9.23 8.40 27.65
CA VAL A 96 8.09 8.44 26.68
C VAL A 96 7.39 9.80 26.73
N GLU A 97 7.54 10.50 27.85
CA GLU A 97 6.91 11.77 28.11
C GLU A 97 7.41 12.90 27.18
N ASP A 98 8.47 12.70 26.40
CA ASP A 98 9.06 13.75 25.55
C ASP A 98 8.62 13.73 24.09
N LEU A 99 8.10 12.61 23.58
CA LEU A 99 7.74 12.47 22.15
C LEU A 99 6.30 12.85 21.81
N GLY A 100 5.56 13.41 22.77
CA GLY A 100 4.20 13.89 22.51
C GLY A 100 3.34 12.83 21.80
N HIS A 101 3.33 11.58 22.26
CA HIS A 101 2.59 10.54 21.54
C HIS A 101 1.09 10.78 21.58
N HIS A 102 0.46 10.85 20.42
CA HIS A 102 -0.97 11.05 20.29
C HIS A 102 -1.62 9.90 19.53
N ALA A 103 -2.75 9.43 20.04
CA ALA A 103 -3.58 8.44 19.39
C ALA A 103 -5.01 8.96 19.40
N GLY A 104 -5.73 8.72 18.32
CA GLY A 104 -7.08 9.23 18.21
C GLY A 104 -7.83 8.77 17.01
N TYR A 105 -9.10 9.20 16.97
CA TYR A 105 -9.97 9.02 15.84
C TYR A 105 -10.34 10.36 15.23
N TYR A 106 -10.40 10.39 13.92
CA TYR A 106 -11.00 11.46 13.17
C TYR A 106 -12.29 11.00 12.50
N LYS A 107 -13.41 11.71 12.72
CA LYS A 107 -14.64 11.51 11.96
C LYS A 107 -14.51 12.18 10.59
N ILE A 108 -14.63 11.38 9.52
CA ILE A 108 -14.43 11.84 8.15
C ILE A 108 -15.62 12.68 7.70
N GLU A 109 -15.36 13.88 7.18
CA GLU A 109 -16.38 14.88 6.87
C GLU A 109 -17.34 14.40 5.79
N HIS A 110 -16.82 13.79 4.72
CA HIS A 110 -17.61 13.30 3.60
C HIS A 110 -17.94 11.80 3.69
N SER A 111 -18.10 11.30 4.92
CA SER A 111 -18.52 9.91 5.21
C SER A 111 -19.89 9.86 5.89
N TYR A 112 -20.51 8.68 5.92
CA TYR A 112 -21.74 8.45 6.66
C TYR A 112 -21.46 8.37 8.16
N ASP A 113 -20.51 7.53 8.58
CA ASP A 113 -20.08 7.44 9.97
C ASP A 113 -18.64 6.88 10.14
N ALA A 114 -17.78 7.09 9.15
CA ALA A 114 -16.40 6.61 9.20
C ALA A 114 -15.56 7.38 10.22
N ARG A 115 -14.71 6.63 10.93
CA ARG A 115 -13.71 7.14 11.86
C ARG A 115 -12.37 6.50 11.58
N MET A 116 -11.38 7.33 11.21
CA MET A 116 -10.02 6.88 10.94
C MET A 116 -9.14 7.02 12.17
N PHE A 117 -8.51 5.92 12.57
CA PHE A 117 -7.53 5.84 13.64
C PHE A 117 -6.15 6.26 13.15
N TYR A 118 -5.36 6.86 14.04
CA TYR A 118 -3.97 7.18 13.78
C TYR A 118 -3.12 7.14 15.05
N LEU A 119 -1.82 6.95 14.85
CA LEU A 119 -0.77 7.17 15.82
C LEU A 119 0.15 8.29 15.33
N PHE A 120 0.43 9.25 16.20
CA PHE A 120 1.34 10.35 15.92
C PHE A 120 2.47 10.37 16.96
N PHE A 121 3.70 10.51 16.46
CA PHE A 121 4.93 10.56 17.25
C PHE A 121 5.70 11.83 16.88
N GLU A 122 5.96 12.72 17.84
CA GLU A 122 6.84 13.87 17.58
C GLU A 122 8.27 13.41 17.33
N SER A 123 9.04 14.23 16.60
CA SER A 123 10.44 13.94 16.32
C SER A 123 11.27 13.88 17.62
N ARG A 124 12.14 12.86 17.73
CA ARG A 124 13.20 12.73 18.74
C ARG A 124 14.26 13.83 18.65
N SER A 125 14.35 14.52 17.51
CA SER A 125 15.38 15.53 17.22
C SER A 125 14.83 16.95 17.37
N SER A 126 13.83 17.32 16.56
CA SER A 126 13.26 18.67 16.58
C SER A 126 11.81 18.69 16.11
N LYS A 127 10.95 19.44 16.81
CA LYS A 127 9.56 19.70 16.36
C LYS A 127 9.48 20.42 15.01
N LYS A 128 10.58 21.03 14.55
CA LYS A 128 10.71 21.67 13.23
C LYS A 128 11.02 20.67 12.10
N ASP A 129 11.32 19.42 12.44
CA ASP A 129 11.55 18.37 11.45
C ASP A 129 10.28 18.14 10.61
N PRO A 130 10.40 17.59 9.39
CA PRO A 130 9.26 17.35 8.52
C PRO A 130 8.18 16.48 9.17
N VAL A 131 6.93 16.68 8.77
CA VAL A 131 5.85 15.71 9.04
C VAL A 131 5.88 14.65 7.95
N VAL A 132 6.03 13.40 8.35
CA VAL A 132 6.04 12.24 7.46
C VAL A 132 4.83 11.38 7.79
N ILE A 133 3.91 11.21 6.84
CA ILE A 133 2.84 10.22 6.96
C ILE A 133 3.31 8.88 6.38
N TRP A 134 3.03 7.79 7.08
CA TRP A 134 3.27 6.42 6.63
C TRP A 134 1.95 5.69 6.38
N LEU A 135 1.85 5.03 5.22
CA LEU A 135 0.70 4.24 4.79
C LEU A 135 1.13 2.82 4.46
N THR A 136 0.69 1.84 5.26
CA THR A 136 0.85 0.43 4.90
C THR A 136 -0.16 0.02 3.81
N GLY A 137 0.24 -0.94 2.96
CA GLY A 137 -0.53 -1.42 1.83
C GLY A 137 -1.63 -2.44 2.16
N GLY A 138 -1.49 -3.66 1.61
CA GLY A 138 -2.48 -4.72 1.68
C GLY A 138 -3.14 -5.00 0.32
N PRO A 139 -4.26 -4.35 -0.05
CA PRO A 139 -4.92 -3.23 0.64
C PRO A 139 -5.65 -3.66 1.93
N GLY A 140 -5.78 -2.72 2.87
CA GLY A 140 -6.48 -2.92 4.13
C GLY A 140 -5.61 -3.48 5.26
N CYS A 141 -4.28 -3.37 5.17
CA CYS A 141 -3.39 -3.72 6.26
C CYS A 141 -3.06 -2.49 7.11
N SER A 142 -3.02 -2.67 8.43
CA SER A 142 -2.83 -1.61 9.41
C SER A 142 -1.42 -1.02 9.38
N SER A 143 -1.34 0.30 9.59
CA SER A 143 -0.05 1.02 9.60
C SER A 143 0.76 0.74 10.87
N GLU A 144 0.15 0.17 11.90
CA GLU A 144 0.77 -0.30 13.12
C GLU A 144 1.80 -1.41 12.87
N LEU A 145 1.67 -2.13 11.75
CA LEU A 145 2.71 -3.08 11.32
C LEU A 145 4.07 -2.37 11.21
N ALA A 146 4.10 -1.23 10.54
CA ALA A 146 5.32 -0.45 10.37
C ALA A 146 5.80 0.18 11.67
N VAL A 147 4.88 0.49 12.59
CA VAL A 147 5.21 1.02 13.92
C VAL A 147 6.08 0.02 14.69
N PHE A 148 5.79 -1.28 14.63
CA PHE A 148 6.47 -2.29 15.47
C PHE A 148 7.53 -3.12 14.75
N TYR A 149 7.48 -3.20 13.42
CA TYR A 149 8.35 -4.10 12.65
C TYR A 149 9.24 -3.41 11.62
N GLU A 150 9.03 -2.12 11.37
CA GLU A 150 9.74 -1.41 10.30
C GLU A 150 10.42 -0.15 10.81
N ASN A 151 9.72 0.98 10.79
CA ASN A 151 10.29 2.32 10.91
C ASN A 151 9.76 3.12 12.10
N GLY A 152 8.89 2.53 12.92
CA GLY A 152 8.39 3.19 14.12
C GLY A 152 9.43 3.34 15.23
N PRO A 153 9.05 4.08 16.29
CA PRO A 153 9.93 4.32 17.43
C PRO A 153 10.22 3.07 18.27
N PHE A 154 9.43 2.00 18.10
CA PHE A 154 9.51 0.81 18.93
C PHE A 154 9.62 -0.48 18.10
N THR A 155 10.23 -1.50 18.69
CA THR A 155 10.14 -2.89 18.25
C THR A 155 9.46 -3.71 19.34
N ILE A 156 8.69 -4.73 18.95
CA ILE A 156 8.05 -5.65 19.90
C ILE A 156 8.92 -6.88 20.17
N ALA A 157 9.24 -7.14 21.43
CA ALA A 157 9.96 -8.34 21.86
C ALA A 157 9.03 -9.54 22.08
N ASP A 158 9.58 -10.75 22.16
CA ASP A 158 8.81 -12.01 22.31
C ASP A 158 7.96 -12.06 23.59
N ASN A 159 8.39 -11.38 24.64
CA ASN A 159 7.66 -11.24 25.90
C ASN A 159 6.61 -10.11 25.85
N LEU A 160 6.37 -9.51 24.69
CA LEU A 160 5.47 -8.38 24.44
C LEU A 160 5.89 -7.07 25.13
N SER A 161 7.16 -6.93 25.52
CA SER A 161 7.72 -5.62 25.88
C SER A 161 8.09 -4.82 24.64
N LEU A 162 7.99 -3.49 24.73
CA LEU A 162 8.45 -2.59 23.70
C LEU A 162 9.88 -2.13 23.98
N VAL A 163 10.70 -2.17 22.95
CA VAL A 163 12.11 -1.71 22.98
C VAL A 163 12.26 -0.58 21.98
N TRP A 164 13.07 0.42 22.28
CA TRP A 164 13.33 1.50 21.32
C TRP A 164 13.98 0.99 20.05
N ASN A 165 13.44 1.45 18.93
CA ASN A 165 14.08 1.29 17.63
C ASN A 165 15.20 2.34 17.48
N PRO A 166 16.49 1.94 17.44
CA PRO A 166 17.60 2.87 17.24
C PRO A 166 17.60 3.52 15.85
N TYR A 167 16.81 2.97 14.91
CA TYR A 167 16.68 3.42 13.53
C TYR A 167 15.26 3.88 13.17
N GLY A 168 14.42 4.15 14.17
CA GLY A 168 13.08 4.71 13.94
C GLY A 168 13.14 6.05 13.19
N TRP A 169 12.19 6.25 12.27
CA TRP A 169 12.08 7.44 11.42
C TRP A 169 11.71 8.70 12.18
N ASP A 170 11.21 8.56 13.40
CA ASP A 170 11.00 9.63 14.37
C ASP A 170 12.32 10.34 14.77
N LYS A 171 13.50 9.79 14.44
CA LYS A 171 14.79 10.51 14.61
C LYS A 171 15.02 11.64 13.61
N ALA A 172 14.14 11.79 12.62
CA ALA A 172 14.28 12.75 11.54
C ALA A 172 12.95 13.37 11.09
N SER A 173 11.83 13.04 11.78
CA SER A 173 10.50 13.46 11.37
C SER A 173 9.50 13.38 12.51
N ASN A 174 8.45 14.19 12.42
CA ASN A 174 7.21 13.99 13.15
C ASN A 174 6.40 12.95 12.36
N LEU A 175 6.14 11.78 12.94
CA LEU A 175 5.74 10.59 12.22
C LEU A 175 4.28 10.25 12.47
N LEU A 176 3.51 10.14 11.39
CA LEU A 176 2.06 9.93 11.41
C LEU A 176 1.70 8.61 10.73
N TYR A 177 1.15 7.66 11.48
CA TYR A 177 0.66 6.39 10.97
C TYR A 177 -0.85 6.42 10.95
N VAL A 178 -1.46 6.07 9.82
CA VAL A 178 -2.91 6.13 9.66
C VAL A 178 -3.44 4.79 9.21
N ASP A 179 -4.43 4.28 9.92
CA ASP A 179 -5.16 3.09 9.52
C ASP A 179 -6.16 3.42 8.43
N GLN A 180 -5.90 2.94 7.22
CA GLN A 180 -6.68 3.28 6.05
C GLN A 180 -6.67 2.13 5.04
N PRO A 181 -7.69 2.00 4.18
CA PRO A 181 -8.98 2.71 4.19
C PRO A 181 -9.87 2.39 5.41
N THR A 182 -11.01 3.07 5.56
CA THR A 182 -12.02 2.76 6.59
C THR A 182 -12.32 1.25 6.65
N GLY A 183 -12.24 0.67 7.85
CA GLY A 183 -12.37 -0.78 8.08
C GLY A 183 -11.04 -1.51 8.31
N THR A 184 -9.92 -0.80 8.25
CA THR A 184 -8.55 -1.31 8.47
C THR A 184 -8.08 -1.08 9.90
N GLY A 185 -7.42 -2.07 10.51
CA GLY A 185 -6.88 -1.98 11.87
C GLY A 185 -7.93 -1.54 12.88
N PHE A 186 -7.73 -0.37 13.50
CA PHE A 186 -8.69 0.26 14.41
C PHE A 186 -9.68 1.22 13.72
N SER A 187 -9.45 1.64 12.48
CA SER A 187 -10.39 2.48 11.72
C SER A 187 -11.70 1.74 11.41
N TYR A 188 -12.84 2.37 11.70
CA TYR A 188 -14.16 1.73 11.62
C TYR A 188 -15.25 2.64 11.05
N SER A 189 -16.38 2.05 10.66
CA SER A 189 -17.64 2.77 10.39
C SER A 189 -18.83 1.99 10.93
N SER A 190 -19.95 2.66 11.18
CA SER A 190 -21.25 2.00 11.40
C SER A 190 -22.10 1.88 10.12
N ASP A 191 -21.57 2.33 8.97
CA ASP A 191 -22.25 2.29 7.68
C ASP A 191 -21.36 1.69 6.59
N ARG A 192 -21.82 0.59 5.98
CA ARG A 192 -21.10 -0.14 4.92
C ARG A 192 -20.81 0.72 3.69
N ARG A 193 -21.55 1.81 3.47
CA ARG A 193 -21.31 2.74 2.35
C ARG A 193 -19.99 3.51 2.47
N ASP A 194 -19.37 3.49 3.64
CA ASP A 194 -18.05 4.09 3.87
C ASP A 194 -16.89 3.18 3.46
N ILE A 195 -17.15 1.92 3.09
CA ILE A 195 -16.13 1.05 2.50
C ILE A 195 -15.76 1.58 1.12
N ARG A 196 -14.48 1.89 0.93
CA ARG A 196 -13.96 2.41 -0.33
C ARG A 196 -13.62 1.27 -1.29
N HIS A 197 -13.74 1.57 -2.58
CA HIS A 197 -13.56 0.62 -3.68
C HIS A 197 -12.52 1.07 -4.71
N ASN A 198 -11.95 2.27 -4.50
CA ASN A 198 -10.99 2.88 -5.41
C ASN A 198 -10.20 4.00 -4.73
N GLU A 199 -9.13 4.42 -5.40
CA GLU A 199 -8.25 5.48 -4.91
C GLU A 199 -8.86 6.88 -4.84
N GLU A 200 -9.96 7.15 -5.55
CA GLU A 200 -10.66 8.43 -5.43
C GLU A 200 -11.32 8.56 -4.05
N GLY A 201 -11.99 7.51 -3.59
CA GLY A 201 -12.58 7.48 -2.25
C GLY A 201 -11.52 7.55 -1.16
N VAL A 202 -10.47 6.73 -1.28
CA VAL A 202 -9.38 6.65 -0.29
C VAL A 202 -8.61 7.98 -0.18
N SER A 203 -8.25 8.60 -1.31
CA SER A 203 -7.51 9.86 -1.30
C SER A 203 -8.34 11.03 -0.74
N ASN A 204 -9.66 11.05 -0.94
CA ASN A 204 -10.53 12.06 -0.34
C ASN A 204 -10.64 11.88 1.17
N ASP A 205 -10.80 10.64 1.66
CA ASP A 205 -10.81 10.33 3.09
C ASP A 205 -9.50 10.77 3.78
N LEU A 206 -8.36 10.45 3.17
CA LEU A 206 -7.04 10.86 3.68
C LEU A 206 -6.84 12.39 3.63
N TYR A 207 -7.39 13.07 2.63
CA TYR A 207 -7.36 14.54 2.57
C TYR A 207 -8.21 15.16 3.67
N ASP A 208 -9.45 14.70 3.87
CA ASP A 208 -10.31 15.12 4.99
C ASP A 208 -9.61 14.92 6.34
N PHE A 209 -8.91 13.78 6.50
CA PHE A 209 -8.11 13.49 7.67
C PHE A 209 -6.98 14.52 7.88
N LEU A 210 -6.16 14.81 6.85
CA LEU A 210 -5.09 15.80 6.97
C LEU A 210 -5.62 17.20 7.30
N GLN A 211 -6.74 17.59 6.69
CA GLN A 211 -7.36 18.89 6.96
C GLN A 211 -7.70 19.06 8.44
N ALA A 212 -8.17 18.00 9.09
CA ALA A 212 -8.43 18.04 10.52
C ALA A 212 -7.19 17.87 11.39
N PHE A 213 -6.25 17.01 10.99
CA PHE A 213 -4.99 16.84 11.70
C PHE A 213 -4.24 18.18 11.80
N PHE A 214 -4.06 18.89 10.68
CA PHE A 214 -3.41 20.20 10.67
C PHE A 214 -4.27 21.31 11.28
N ALA A 215 -5.59 21.14 11.41
CA ALA A 215 -6.42 22.08 12.16
C ALA A 215 -6.18 21.98 13.68
N GLU A 216 -6.07 20.76 14.22
CA GLU A 216 -5.76 20.55 15.64
C GLU A 216 -4.28 20.82 15.93
N HIS A 217 -3.39 20.36 15.05
CA HIS A 217 -1.93 20.52 15.15
C HIS A 217 -1.43 21.65 14.26
N SER A 218 -2.04 22.83 14.36
CA SER A 218 -1.76 23.97 13.45
C SER A 218 -0.30 24.43 13.46
N HIS A 219 0.44 24.12 14.53
CA HIS A 219 1.88 24.40 14.64
C HIS A 219 2.75 23.54 13.69
N LEU A 220 2.21 22.44 13.17
CA LEU A 220 2.86 21.56 12.20
C LEU A 220 2.52 21.90 10.74
N ALA A 221 1.54 22.77 10.49
CA ALA A 221 1.10 23.10 9.12
C ALA A 221 2.20 23.79 8.28
N ASP A 222 3.13 24.47 8.96
CA ASP A 222 4.29 25.11 8.33
C ASP A 222 5.45 24.13 8.06
N ASN A 223 5.45 22.95 8.70
CA ASN A 223 6.50 21.96 8.50
C ASN A 223 6.42 21.38 7.09
N ASP A 224 7.56 20.97 6.54
CA ASP A 224 7.57 20.23 5.28
C ASP A 224 6.80 18.92 5.46
N PHE A 225 5.92 18.60 4.50
CA PHE A 225 5.09 17.41 4.55
C PHE A 225 5.47 16.40 3.46
N PHE A 226 5.66 15.14 3.87
CA PHE A 226 6.00 14.04 2.97
C PHE A 226 5.03 12.87 3.16
N ILE A 227 4.60 12.29 2.03
CA ILE A 227 3.73 11.11 2.01
C ILE A 227 4.57 9.87 1.71
N THR A 228 4.56 8.88 2.60
CA THR A 228 5.37 7.67 2.47
C THR A 228 4.55 6.42 2.74
N GLY A 229 5.06 5.27 2.32
CA GLY A 229 4.41 3.99 2.54
C GLY A 229 4.92 2.94 1.57
N GLU A 230 4.31 1.75 1.63
CA GLU A 230 4.79 0.61 0.88
C GLU A 230 3.70 -0.27 0.25
N SER A 231 4.11 -1.14 -0.68
CA SER A 231 3.25 -2.19 -1.25
C SER A 231 2.06 -1.61 -2.03
N TYR A 232 0.83 -1.96 -1.66
CA TYR A 232 -0.38 -1.34 -2.22
C TYR A 232 -0.45 0.17 -1.99
N ALA A 233 0.36 0.74 -1.10
CA ALA A 233 0.51 2.21 -1.03
C ALA A 233 1.10 2.81 -2.30
N GLY A 234 1.67 2.01 -3.21
CA GLY A 234 1.95 2.43 -4.58
C GLY A 234 0.71 2.85 -5.38
N HIS A 235 -0.51 2.47 -4.95
CA HIS A 235 -1.78 3.02 -5.44
C HIS A 235 -2.24 4.21 -4.59
N TYR A 236 -2.23 4.07 -3.25
CA TYR A 236 -2.67 5.12 -2.32
C TYR A 236 -1.90 6.44 -2.50
N ILE A 237 -0.58 6.37 -2.54
CA ILE A 237 0.31 7.53 -2.44
C ILE A 237 0.19 8.44 -3.66
N PRO A 238 0.27 7.97 -4.92
CA PRO A 238 0.08 8.84 -6.08
C PRO A 238 -1.28 9.54 -6.08
N ALA A 239 -2.36 8.82 -5.78
CA ALA A 239 -3.71 9.38 -5.74
C ALA A 239 -3.85 10.42 -4.63
N PHE A 240 -3.31 10.13 -3.45
CA PHE A 240 -3.34 11.02 -2.31
C PHE A 240 -2.50 12.27 -2.50
N ALA A 241 -1.26 12.14 -3.00
CA ALA A 241 -0.40 13.28 -3.33
C ALA A 241 -1.07 14.18 -4.38
N ALA A 242 -1.69 13.59 -5.41
CA ALA A 242 -2.45 14.33 -6.41
C ALA A 242 -3.66 15.05 -5.80
N ARG A 243 -4.37 14.43 -4.86
CA ARG A 243 -5.51 15.05 -4.16
C ARG A 243 -5.10 16.23 -3.29
N VAL A 244 -4.02 16.09 -2.51
CA VAL A 244 -3.45 17.18 -1.69
C VAL A 244 -3.01 18.34 -2.60
N HIS A 245 -2.27 18.03 -3.66
CA HIS A 245 -1.80 19.02 -4.61
C HIS A 245 -2.94 19.78 -5.32
N ARG A 246 -4.00 19.08 -5.74
CA ARG A 246 -5.22 19.72 -6.29
C ARG A 246 -5.90 20.63 -5.26
N GLY A 247 -6.04 20.16 -4.01
CA GLY A 247 -6.62 20.96 -2.92
C GLY A 247 -5.83 22.24 -2.67
N ASN A 248 -4.49 22.15 -2.62
CA ASN A 248 -3.60 23.30 -2.50
C ASN A 248 -3.77 24.30 -3.66
N LYS A 249 -3.79 23.82 -4.92
CA LYS A 249 -3.99 24.68 -6.10
C LYS A 249 -5.37 25.35 -6.11
N ALA A 250 -6.39 24.64 -5.64
CA ALA A 250 -7.75 25.16 -5.51
C ALA A 250 -7.95 26.07 -4.27
N LYS A 251 -6.94 26.17 -3.39
CA LYS A 251 -7.04 26.84 -2.08
C LYS A 251 -8.17 26.28 -1.22
N GLU A 252 -8.35 24.96 -1.29
CA GLU A 252 -9.27 24.22 -0.46
C GLU A 252 -8.64 23.99 0.92
N GLY A 253 -9.36 24.35 1.98
CA GLY A 253 -8.96 24.11 3.36
C GLY A 253 -7.62 24.75 3.78
N ILE A 254 -6.96 24.14 4.76
CA ILE A 254 -5.61 24.44 5.22
C ILE A 254 -4.62 24.00 4.14
N HIS A 255 -3.73 24.92 3.75
CA HIS A 255 -2.64 24.63 2.83
C HIS A 255 -1.67 23.63 3.48
N ILE A 256 -1.41 22.51 2.81
CA ILE A 256 -0.48 21.49 3.26
C ILE A 256 0.84 21.69 2.51
N ASN A 257 1.95 21.89 3.23
CA ASN A 257 3.26 22.14 2.62
C ASN A 257 3.90 20.85 2.04
N LEU A 258 3.24 20.24 1.06
CA LEU A 258 3.66 19.00 0.39
C LEU A 258 4.97 19.21 -0.37
N LYS A 259 6.04 18.54 0.07
CA LYS A 259 7.37 18.61 -0.55
C LYS A 259 7.71 17.40 -1.40
N GLY A 260 7.17 16.23 -1.07
CA GLY A 260 7.45 15.02 -1.81
C GLY A 260 6.67 13.82 -1.32
N PHE A 261 6.79 12.72 -2.06
CA PHE A 261 6.25 11.44 -1.69
C PHE A 261 7.21 10.31 -2.05
N ALA A 262 7.23 9.26 -1.23
CA ALA A 262 8.10 8.11 -1.42
C ALA A 262 7.30 6.80 -1.39
N ILE A 263 7.63 5.88 -2.28
CA ILE A 263 6.93 4.59 -2.40
C ILE A 263 7.97 3.48 -2.29
N GLY A 264 7.86 2.69 -1.23
CA GLY A 264 8.66 1.49 -1.00
C GLY A 264 8.01 0.27 -1.63
N ASN A 265 8.75 -0.46 -2.47
CA ASN A 265 8.29 -1.75 -3.00
C ASN A 265 6.82 -1.70 -3.47
N GLY A 266 6.49 -0.68 -4.27
CA GLY A 266 5.10 -0.36 -4.59
C GLY A 266 4.55 -1.13 -5.77
N LEU A 267 3.23 -1.31 -5.82
CA LEU A 267 2.47 -1.58 -7.04
C LEU A 267 1.87 -0.26 -7.52
N THR A 268 2.24 0.24 -8.70
CA THR A 268 1.85 1.57 -9.22
C THR A 268 1.44 1.52 -10.70
N ASP A 269 2.22 0.83 -11.54
CA ASP A 269 1.86 0.53 -12.94
C ASP A 269 1.86 -1.00 -13.14
N PRO A 270 0.70 -1.66 -12.92
CA PRO A 270 0.59 -3.10 -13.10
C PRO A 270 0.94 -3.58 -14.52
N ALA A 271 0.67 -2.78 -15.56
CA ALA A 271 0.92 -3.19 -16.94
C ALA A 271 2.41 -3.39 -17.21
N ILE A 272 3.28 -2.55 -16.62
CA ILE A 272 4.73 -2.68 -16.72
C ILE A 272 5.27 -3.68 -15.70
N GLN A 273 4.81 -3.59 -14.45
CA GLN A 273 5.36 -4.39 -13.36
C GLN A 273 5.09 -5.89 -13.53
N TYR A 274 3.92 -6.30 -14.03
CA TYR A 274 3.63 -7.72 -14.22
C TYR A 274 4.52 -8.38 -15.29
N LYS A 275 5.04 -7.61 -16.25
CA LYS A 275 6.01 -8.08 -17.25
C LYS A 275 7.37 -8.40 -16.64
N ALA A 276 7.70 -7.82 -15.48
CA ALA A 276 8.97 -8.04 -14.82
C ALA A 276 9.02 -9.34 -14.04
N TYR A 277 7.88 -9.92 -13.65
CA TYR A 277 7.84 -11.14 -12.84
C TYR A 277 8.63 -12.31 -13.44
N PRO A 278 8.44 -12.70 -14.72
CA PRO A 278 9.17 -13.85 -15.25
C PRO A 278 10.67 -13.58 -15.36
N ASP A 279 11.07 -12.37 -15.76
CA ASP A 279 12.47 -11.98 -15.87
C ASP A 279 13.15 -12.01 -14.50
N TYR A 280 12.56 -11.34 -13.50
CA TYR A 280 13.07 -11.32 -12.13
C TYR A 280 13.16 -12.73 -11.53
N ALA A 281 12.13 -13.55 -11.73
CA ALA A 281 12.11 -14.92 -11.22
C ALA A 281 13.17 -15.81 -11.88
N LEU A 282 13.43 -15.64 -13.18
CA LEU A 282 14.47 -16.37 -13.88
C LEU A 282 15.87 -15.93 -13.41
N ASP A 283 16.10 -14.62 -13.35
CA ASP A 283 17.40 -14.03 -12.97
C ASP A 283 17.80 -14.39 -11.54
N ASN A 284 16.81 -14.57 -10.65
CA ASN A 284 17.01 -15.01 -9.28
C ASN A 284 16.91 -16.54 -9.09
N GLY A 285 16.81 -17.32 -10.16
CA GLY A 285 16.81 -18.79 -10.10
C GLY A 285 15.57 -19.43 -9.45
N LEU A 286 14.46 -18.70 -9.36
CA LEU A 286 13.18 -19.20 -8.81
C LEU A 286 12.45 -20.11 -9.79
N ILE A 287 12.73 -19.95 -11.09
CA ILE A 287 12.13 -20.71 -12.18
C ILE A 287 13.20 -21.11 -13.21
N THR A 288 12.96 -22.18 -13.96
CA THR A 288 13.86 -22.58 -15.06
C THR A 288 13.60 -21.77 -16.32
N LYS A 289 14.50 -21.87 -17.32
CA LYS A 289 14.25 -21.26 -18.63
C LYS A 289 13.01 -21.83 -19.33
N SER A 290 12.69 -23.11 -19.09
CA SER A 290 11.46 -23.72 -19.62
C SER A 290 10.21 -23.11 -18.98
N ASP A 291 10.22 -22.95 -17.66
CA ASP A 291 9.13 -22.31 -16.92
C ASP A 291 8.93 -20.87 -17.38
N TYR A 292 10.03 -20.12 -17.54
CA TYR A 292 10.02 -18.77 -18.09
C TYR A 292 9.26 -18.70 -19.42
N ASN A 293 9.59 -19.59 -20.37
CA ASN A 293 8.96 -19.59 -21.68
C ASN A 293 7.44 -19.84 -21.59
N HIS A 294 6.99 -20.73 -20.68
CA HIS A 294 5.57 -20.99 -20.47
C HIS A 294 4.85 -19.83 -19.77
N ILE A 295 5.43 -19.29 -18.70
CA ILE A 295 4.83 -18.20 -17.93
C ILE A 295 4.78 -16.92 -18.77
N ASN A 296 5.78 -16.67 -19.61
CA ASN A 296 5.83 -15.48 -20.46
C ASN A 296 4.69 -15.44 -21.50
N LEU A 297 4.07 -16.57 -21.84
CA LEU A 297 2.85 -16.62 -22.68
C LEU A 297 1.66 -15.93 -22.01
N LEU A 298 1.63 -15.85 -20.68
CA LEU A 298 0.55 -15.21 -19.90
C LEU A 298 0.72 -13.69 -19.82
N VAL A 299 1.92 -13.17 -20.08
CA VAL A 299 2.23 -11.74 -19.93
C VAL A 299 1.48 -10.87 -20.94
N GLN A 300 1.41 -11.29 -22.21
CA GLN A 300 0.68 -10.56 -23.25
C GLN A 300 -0.84 -10.47 -22.97
N PRO A 301 -1.53 -11.58 -22.64
CA PRO A 301 -2.92 -11.53 -22.15
C PRO A 301 -3.10 -10.62 -20.93
N CYS A 302 -2.20 -10.67 -19.96
CA CYS A 302 -2.24 -9.79 -18.78
C CYS A 302 -2.14 -8.31 -19.18
N GLU A 303 -1.15 -7.94 -19.99
CA GLU A 303 -0.99 -6.55 -20.46
C GLU A 303 -2.23 -6.04 -21.18
N LEU A 304 -2.80 -6.85 -22.08
CA LEU A 304 -4.02 -6.48 -22.79
C LEU A 304 -5.20 -6.30 -21.82
N ALA A 305 -5.34 -7.19 -20.83
CA ALA A 305 -6.40 -7.09 -19.84
C ALA A 305 -6.25 -5.83 -18.96
N VAL A 306 -5.03 -5.46 -18.57
CA VAL A 306 -4.77 -4.21 -17.83
C VAL A 306 -5.12 -2.98 -18.67
N LYS A 307 -4.76 -2.97 -19.96
CA LYS A 307 -5.17 -1.88 -20.87
C LYS A 307 -6.69 -1.76 -21.00
N LEU A 308 -7.41 -2.88 -20.98
CA LEU A 308 -8.88 -2.91 -21.03
C LEU A 308 -9.54 -2.56 -19.69
N CYS A 309 -8.86 -2.76 -18.56
CA CYS A 309 -9.29 -2.24 -17.26
C CYS A 309 -9.38 -0.71 -17.31
N GLY A 310 -8.35 -0.07 -17.88
CA GLY A 310 -8.30 1.38 -18.03
C GLY A 310 -8.41 2.11 -16.69
N THR A 311 -8.80 3.39 -16.73
CA THR A 311 -8.97 4.21 -15.54
C THR A 311 -10.34 4.07 -14.90
N ASP A 312 -11.36 3.54 -15.58
CA ASP A 312 -12.75 3.66 -15.14
C ASP A 312 -13.27 2.44 -14.34
N GLY A 313 -12.42 1.44 -14.05
CA GLY A 313 -12.66 0.48 -12.96
C GLY A 313 -13.86 -0.47 -13.15
N THR A 314 -14.07 -1.03 -14.35
CA THR A 314 -15.22 -1.91 -14.64
C THR A 314 -14.90 -3.40 -14.45
N VAL A 315 -15.80 -4.30 -14.87
CA VAL A 315 -15.62 -5.77 -14.88
C VAL A 315 -14.29 -6.20 -15.51
N SER A 316 -13.78 -5.44 -16.48
CA SER A 316 -12.48 -5.66 -17.11
C SER A 316 -11.32 -5.64 -16.12
N CYS A 317 -11.40 -4.85 -15.04
CA CYS A 317 -10.37 -4.79 -14.01
C CYS A 317 -10.31 -6.06 -13.14
N MET A 318 -11.47 -6.62 -12.77
CA MET A 318 -11.50 -7.92 -12.10
C MET A 318 -10.95 -9.02 -13.00
N ALA A 319 -11.35 -9.03 -14.28
CA ALA A 319 -10.83 -10.00 -15.23
C ALA A 319 -9.31 -9.88 -15.38
N SER A 320 -8.79 -8.65 -15.49
CA SER A 320 -7.36 -8.37 -15.49
C SER A 320 -6.67 -8.91 -14.25
N TYR A 321 -7.25 -8.71 -13.07
CA TYR A 321 -6.69 -9.21 -11.83
C TYR A 321 -6.51 -10.74 -11.88
N PHE A 322 -7.52 -11.48 -12.31
CA PHE A 322 -7.43 -12.93 -12.41
C PHE A 322 -6.42 -13.39 -13.47
N VAL A 323 -6.42 -12.78 -14.65
CA VAL A 323 -5.49 -13.14 -15.74
C VAL A 323 -4.04 -12.87 -15.33
N CYS A 324 -3.77 -11.69 -14.79
CA CYS A 324 -2.42 -11.29 -14.39
C CYS A 324 -1.90 -12.10 -13.20
N ASN A 325 -2.75 -12.45 -12.23
CA ASN A 325 -2.33 -13.27 -11.08
C ASN A 325 -1.91 -14.70 -11.46
N LEU A 326 -2.27 -15.19 -12.65
CA LEU A 326 -1.74 -16.47 -13.14
C LEU A 326 -0.22 -16.42 -13.35
N VAL A 327 0.35 -15.26 -13.70
CA VAL A 327 1.81 -15.07 -13.85
C VAL A 327 2.49 -15.34 -12.50
N PHE A 328 2.08 -14.61 -11.47
CA PHE A 328 2.66 -14.69 -10.12
C PHE A 328 2.40 -16.07 -9.48
N SER A 329 1.17 -16.58 -9.56
CA SER A 329 0.82 -17.90 -9.00
C SER A 329 1.60 -19.03 -9.67
N SER A 330 1.87 -18.92 -10.97
CA SER A 330 2.68 -19.90 -11.69
C SER A 330 4.12 -19.92 -11.19
N ILE A 331 4.71 -18.75 -10.90
CA ILE A 331 6.05 -18.64 -10.32
C ILE A 331 6.09 -19.31 -8.93
N LEU A 332 5.16 -18.95 -8.03
CA LEU A 332 5.13 -19.51 -6.68
C LEU A 332 4.94 -21.04 -6.68
N ALA A 333 4.11 -21.56 -7.58
CA ALA A 333 3.90 -23.00 -7.71
C ALA A 333 5.20 -23.77 -8.06
N ARG A 334 6.18 -23.10 -8.69
CA ARG A 334 7.48 -23.68 -9.10
C ARG A 334 8.58 -23.40 -8.09
N ALA A 335 8.58 -22.21 -7.49
CA ALA A 335 9.56 -21.81 -6.49
C ALA A 335 9.38 -22.54 -5.14
N GLY A 336 8.19 -23.07 -4.86
CA GLY A 336 7.91 -23.81 -3.62
C GLY A 336 7.62 -22.88 -2.44
N ASN A 337 8.03 -23.28 -1.23
CA ASN A 337 7.71 -22.55 0.01
C ASN A 337 8.65 -21.35 0.28
N ILE A 338 8.83 -20.50 -0.73
CA ILE A 338 9.59 -19.25 -0.61
C ILE A 338 8.74 -18.15 0.02
N ASN A 339 9.35 -17.24 0.77
CA ASN A 339 8.70 -16.00 1.15
C ASN A 339 8.71 -15.05 -0.05
N TYR A 340 7.54 -14.69 -0.57
CA TYR A 340 7.45 -13.81 -1.75
C TYR A 340 7.74 -12.32 -1.43
N TYR A 341 7.89 -11.98 -0.15
CA TYR A 341 8.41 -10.69 0.30
C TYR A 341 9.93 -10.67 0.45
N ASP A 342 10.58 -11.83 0.58
CA ASP A 342 12.04 -11.95 0.59
C ASP A 342 12.42 -13.37 0.15
N ILE A 343 12.85 -13.49 -1.11
CA ILE A 343 13.10 -14.78 -1.75
C ILE A 343 14.23 -15.60 -1.10
N ARG A 344 14.99 -14.99 -0.18
CA ARG A 344 16.04 -15.67 0.60
C ARG A 344 15.47 -16.43 1.81
N LYS A 345 14.21 -16.15 2.19
CA LYS A 345 13.53 -16.70 3.36
C LYS A 345 12.47 -17.74 2.96
N LYS A 346 12.06 -18.55 3.94
CA LYS A 346 10.87 -19.42 3.83
C LYS A 346 9.63 -18.66 4.25
N CYS A 347 8.49 -18.93 3.60
CA CYS A 347 7.21 -18.38 4.03
C CYS A 347 6.79 -19.02 5.37
N VAL A 348 6.53 -18.19 6.38
CA VAL A 348 6.04 -18.62 7.71
C VAL A 348 4.77 -17.84 8.05
N GLY A 349 3.70 -18.55 8.44
CA GLY A 349 2.40 -17.91 8.69
C GLY A 349 1.65 -17.53 7.42
N SER A 350 0.48 -16.92 7.57
CA SER A 350 -0.40 -16.54 6.44
C SER A 350 0.15 -15.36 5.63
N LEU A 351 0.89 -14.45 6.27
CA LEU A 351 1.51 -13.27 5.66
C LEU A 351 2.99 -13.51 5.31
N CYS A 352 3.44 -14.76 5.26
CA CYS A 352 4.85 -15.17 5.14
C CYS A 352 5.83 -14.61 6.19
N TYR A 353 5.32 -13.82 7.13
CA TYR A 353 5.93 -13.39 8.38
C TYR A 353 4.98 -13.69 9.56
N ASP A 354 5.54 -13.82 10.75
CA ASP A 354 4.77 -13.94 12.00
C ASP A 354 4.68 -12.58 12.70
N PHE A 355 3.51 -11.94 12.57
CA PHE A 355 3.18 -10.69 13.25
C PHE A 355 2.28 -10.90 14.48
N SER A 356 2.15 -12.14 14.96
CA SER A 356 1.20 -12.48 16.03
C SER A 356 1.49 -11.76 17.35
N ASN A 357 2.73 -11.36 17.60
CA ASN A 357 3.07 -10.59 18.80
C ASN A 357 2.43 -9.20 18.79
N MET A 358 2.41 -8.51 17.63
CA MET A 358 1.70 -7.24 17.50
C MET A 358 0.21 -7.40 17.73
N GLU A 359 -0.43 -8.40 17.11
CA GLU A 359 -1.86 -8.64 17.32
C GLU A 359 -2.18 -8.94 18.79
N LYS A 360 -1.38 -9.80 19.44
CA LYS A 360 -1.52 -10.09 20.87
C LYS A 360 -1.35 -8.84 21.73
N PHE A 361 -0.36 -8.00 21.42
CA PHE A 361 -0.07 -6.78 22.15
C PHE A 361 -1.19 -5.75 22.00
N LEU A 362 -1.58 -5.41 20.77
CA LEU A 362 -2.61 -4.42 20.48
C LEU A 362 -4.00 -4.83 21.01
N ASN A 363 -4.26 -6.13 21.14
CA ASN A 363 -5.49 -6.64 21.77
C ASN A 363 -5.44 -6.73 23.30
N GLN A 364 -4.31 -6.44 23.96
CA GLN A 364 -4.29 -6.35 25.42
C GLN A 364 -5.21 -5.21 25.88
N LYS A 365 -6.05 -5.48 26.89
CA LYS A 365 -6.96 -4.47 27.44
C LYS A 365 -6.22 -3.19 27.86
N SER A 366 -5.06 -3.32 28.49
CA SER A 366 -4.21 -2.19 28.88
C SER A 366 -3.76 -1.32 27.70
N VAL A 367 -3.42 -1.96 26.57
CA VAL A 367 -3.04 -1.25 25.33
C VAL A 367 -4.26 -0.57 24.72
N ARG A 368 -5.38 -1.29 24.56
CA ARG A 368 -6.63 -0.72 24.02
C ARG A 368 -7.15 0.45 24.86
N ASP A 369 -7.13 0.31 26.18
CA ASP A 369 -7.49 1.38 27.12
C ASP A 369 -6.54 2.58 26.94
N SER A 370 -5.22 2.35 26.79
CA SER A 370 -4.22 3.41 26.60
C SER A 370 -4.38 4.13 25.25
N LEU A 371 -4.72 3.43 24.18
CA LEU A 371 -4.99 3.99 22.84
C LEU A 371 -6.39 4.60 22.71
N GLY A 372 -7.35 4.17 23.54
CA GLY A 372 -8.72 4.70 23.52
C GLY A 372 -9.56 4.14 22.39
N VAL A 373 -9.25 2.92 21.97
CA VAL A 373 -9.93 2.21 20.87
C VAL A 373 -11.12 1.38 21.35
N GLY A 374 -11.43 1.43 22.65
CA GLY A 374 -12.56 0.74 23.24
C GLY A 374 -12.45 -0.77 23.11
N GLU A 375 -13.56 -1.41 22.73
CA GLU A 375 -13.65 -2.87 22.59
C GLU A 375 -13.40 -3.38 21.17
N ILE A 376 -12.96 -2.51 20.24
CA ILE A 376 -12.57 -2.92 18.89
C ILE A 376 -11.42 -3.92 19.00
N GLU A 377 -11.56 -5.06 18.32
CA GLU A 377 -10.52 -6.08 18.24
C GLU A 377 -9.60 -5.74 17.06
N PHE A 378 -8.31 -5.69 17.32
CA PHE A 378 -7.31 -5.41 16.30
C PHE A 378 -7.08 -6.64 15.43
N VAL A 379 -7.07 -6.44 14.11
CA VAL A 379 -6.62 -7.41 13.11
C VAL A 379 -5.60 -6.74 12.19
N SER A 380 -4.53 -7.46 11.81
CA SER A 380 -3.46 -6.85 11.01
C SER A 380 -3.92 -6.41 9.62
N CYS A 381 -4.79 -7.20 8.97
CA CYS A 381 -5.34 -6.88 7.65
C CYS A 381 -6.83 -7.19 7.56
N SER A 382 -7.59 -6.26 6.98
CA SER A 382 -9.03 -6.34 6.81
C SER A 382 -9.38 -7.00 5.47
N GLN A 383 -9.94 -8.21 5.55
CA GLN A 383 -10.40 -8.93 4.36
C GLN A 383 -11.50 -8.16 3.61
N THR A 384 -12.38 -7.45 4.34
CA THR A 384 -13.47 -6.67 3.75
C THR A 384 -12.92 -5.55 2.88
N VAL A 385 -11.92 -4.81 3.38
CA VAL A 385 -11.25 -3.76 2.61
C VAL A 385 -10.47 -4.36 1.44
N TYR A 386 -9.73 -5.46 1.68
CA TYR A 386 -9.00 -6.15 0.62
C TYR A 386 -9.91 -6.53 -0.56
N GLN A 387 -11.07 -7.15 -0.28
CA GLN A 387 -12.02 -7.55 -1.31
C GLN A 387 -12.67 -6.35 -2.01
N ALA A 388 -12.96 -5.27 -1.28
CA ALA A 388 -13.56 -4.07 -1.83
C ALA A 388 -12.66 -3.37 -2.85
N MET A 389 -11.33 -3.44 -2.65
CA MET A 389 -10.31 -2.79 -3.48
C MET A 389 -9.79 -3.65 -4.65
N LEU A 390 -10.28 -4.89 -4.84
CA LEU A 390 -9.79 -5.76 -5.93
C LEU A 390 -10.02 -5.18 -7.34
N LEU A 391 -11.06 -4.37 -7.52
CA LEU A 391 -11.34 -3.67 -8.77
C LEU A 391 -10.29 -2.60 -9.10
N ASP A 392 -9.60 -2.11 -8.08
CA ASP A 392 -8.65 -1.01 -8.19
C ASP A 392 -7.22 -1.52 -8.47
N TRP A 393 -6.89 -2.74 -8.05
CA TRP A 393 -5.57 -3.38 -8.14
C TRP A 393 -4.87 -3.29 -9.50
N MET A 394 -5.64 -3.35 -10.59
CA MET A 394 -5.09 -3.39 -11.96
C MET A 394 -5.12 -2.01 -12.65
N ARG A 395 -5.45 -0.94 -11.93
CA ARG A 395 -5.46 0.42 -12.47
C ARG A 395 -4.04 0.96 -12.52
N ASN A 396 -3.78 1.86 -13.46
CA ASN A 396 -2.51 2.60 -13.52
C ASN A 396 -2.63 3.87 -12.68
N LEU A 397 -1.83 3.97 -11.60
CA LEU A 397 -1.79 5.13 -10.70
C LEU A 397 -0.56 6.02 -10.94
N GLU A 398 0.35 5.63 -11.84
CA GLU A 398 1.46 6.48 -12.30
C GLU A 398 0.96 7.73 -13.04
N VAL A 399 -0.20 7.67 -13.72
CA VAL A 399 -0.75 8.77 -14.55
C VAL A 399 -0.89 10.13 -13.84
N GLY A 400 -0.99 10.14 -12.50
CA GLY A 400 -1.06 11.38 -11.71
C GLY A 400 0.30 12.00 -11.38
N ILE A 401 1.37 11.20 -11.43
CA ILE A 401 2.72 11.55 -10.96
C ILE A 401 3.38 12.63 -11.82
N PRO A 402 3.35 12.59 -13.17
CA PRO A 402 4.06 13.59 -13.98
C PRO A 402 3.72 15.02 -13.61
N SER A 403 2.43 15.33 -13.41
CA SER A 403 1.99 16.68 -13.01
C SER A 403 2.60 17.15 -11.68
N LEU A 404 2.82 16.24 -10.73
CA LEU A 404 3.45 16.54 -9.44
C LEU A 404 4.94 16.86 -9.62
N LEU A 405 5.64 16.10 -10.48
CA LEU A 405 7.05 16.35 -10.79
C LEU A 405 7.25 17.70 -11.48
N GLU A 406 6.39 18.06 -12.43
CA GLU A 406 6.45 19.35 -13.13
C GLU A 406 6.26 20.54 -12.18
N ASP A 407 5.47 20.36 -11.12
CA ASP A 407 5.27 21.36 -10.08
C ASP A 407 6.33 21.30 -8.95
N GLY A 408 7.38 20.48 -9.12
CA GLY A 408 8.53 20.40 -8.22
C GLY A 408 8.31 19.55 -6.96
N VAL A 409 7.24 18.76 -6.89
CA VAL A 409 7.02 17.79 -5.81
C VAL A 409 7.96 16.61 -6.04
N LYS A 410 8.81 16.30 -5.05
CA LYS A 410 9.83 15.25 -5.16
C LYS A 410 9.20 13.84 -5.12
N LEU A 411 9.72 12.92 -5.92
CA LEU A 411 9.38 11.50 -5.87
C LEU A 411 10.62 10.65 -5.59
N LEU A 412 10.52 9.80 -4.58
CA LEU A 412 11.46 8.70 -4.35
C LEU A 412 10.76 7.36 -4.51
N ILE A 413 11.18 6.55 -5.46
CA ILE A 413 10.83 5.13 -5.50
C ILE A 413 12.00 4.36 -4.92
N TYR A 414 11.77 3.54 -3.91
CA TYR A 414 12.78 2.65 -3.38
C TYR A 414 12.26 1.21 -3.39
N ALA A 415 13.13 0.25 -3.69
CA ALA A 415 12.73 -1.16 -3.75
C ALA A 415 13.85 -2.07 -3.25
N GLY A 416 13.52 -2.97 -2.33
CA GLY A 416 14.44 -4.00 -1.88
C GLY A 416 14.80 -5.00 -2.98
N GLU A 417 16.08 -5.36 -3.03
CA GLU A 417 16.65 -6.23 -4.05
C GLU A 417 16.01 -7.63 -4.13
N TYR A 418 15.49 -8.15 -3.02
CA TYR A 418 15.02 -9.54 -2.87
C TYR A 418 13.50 -9.69 -2.74
N ASP A 419 12.73 -8.62 -2.92
CA ASP A 419 11.27 -8.68 -2.98
C ASP A 419 10.80 -9.28 -4.31
N LEU A 420 9.93 -10.30 -4.29
CA LEU A 420 9.33 -10.84 -5.50
C LEU A 420 8.03 -10.11 -5.87
N ILE A 421 7.13 -9.92 -4.91
CA ILE A 421 5.76 -9.44 -5.16
C ILE A 421 5.74 -8.00 -5.68
N CYS A 422 6.66 -7.14 -5.25
CA CYS A 422 6.82 -5.79 -5.80
C CYS A 422 8.28 -5.53 -6.19
N ASN A 423 8.86 -6.49 -6.91
CA ASN A 423 10.28 -6.52 -7.25
C ASN A 423 10.84 -5.21 -7.82
N TRP A 424 12.11 -4.95 -7.48
CA TRP A 424 12.83 -3.75 -7.89
C TRP A 424 12.92 -3.58 -9.42
N LEU A 425 12.93 -4.68 -10.18
CA LEU A 425 13.00 -4.64 -11.64
C LEU A 425 11.73 -4.04 -12.24
N GLY A 426 10.55 -4.48 -11.77
CA GLY A 426 9.27 -3.90 -12.16
C GLY A 426 9.17 -2.44 -11.78
N ASN A 427 9.58 -2.10 -10.56
CA ASN A 427 9.61 -0.71 -10.09
C ASN A 427 10.55 0.17 -10.93
N SER A 428 11.76 -0.30 -11.22
CA SER A 428 12.70 0.40 -12.09
C SER A 428 12.14 0.62 -13.50
N ARG A 429 11.51 -0.41 -14.09
CA ARG A 429 10.98 -0.33 -15.46
C ARG A 429 9.90 0.74 -15.62
N TRP A 430 8.94 0.83 -14.70
CA TRP A 430 7.88 1.84 -14.83
C TRP A 430 8.43 3.24 -14.59
N VAL A 431 9.35 3.43 -13.63
CA VAL A 431 10.00 4.73 -13.39
C VAL A 431 10.78 5.21 -14.62
N HIS A 432 11.46 4.31 -15.33
CA HIS A 432 12.15 4.66 -16.59
C HIS A 432 11.17 4.96 -17.74
N ALA A 433 10.01 4.32 -17.75
CA ALA A 433 8.99 4.48 -18.80
C ALA A 433 8.07 5.69 -18.60
N MET A 434 7.92 6.17 -17.37
CA MET A 434 7.08 7.30 -17.01
C MET A 434 7.42 8.55 -17.85
N GLU A 435 6.41 9.11 -18.51
CA GLU A 435 6.57 10.27 -19.39
C GLU A 435 6.44 11.58 -18.59
N TRP A 436 7.53 12.34 -18.54
CA TRP A 436 7.59 13.68 -17.94
C TRP A 436 8.76 14.46 -18.58
N THR A 437 8.86 15.77 -18.34
CA THR A 437 9.83 16.63 -19.06
C THR A 437 11.28 16.21 -18.88
N GLY A 438 11.65 15.66 -17.72
CA GLY A 438 13.00 15.16 -17.42
C GLY A 438 13.23 13.67 -17.63
N GLN A 439 12.32 12.96 -18.33
CA GLN A 439 12.43 11.50 -18.52
C GLN A 439 13.75 11.11 -19.21
N LYS A 440 14.13 11.79 -20.29
CA LYS A 440 15.31 11.43 -21.08
C LYS A 440 16.59 11.59 -20.27
N GLU A 441 16.66 12.66 -19.51
CA GLU A 441 17.75 13.00 -18.62
C GLU A 441 17.80 12.02 -17.45
N PHE A 442 16.65 11.64 -16.86
CA PHE A 442 16.60 10.57 -15.86
C PHE A 442 17.15 9.26 -16.43
N VAL A 443 16.67 8.82 -17.60
CA VAL A 443 17.16 7.58 -18.23
C VAL A 443 18.67 7.65 -18.50
N ALA A 444 19.17 8.81 -18.93
CA ALA A 444 20.58 9.04 -19.20
C ALA A 444 21.46 9.22 -17.95
N SER A 445 20.88 9.54 -16.78
CA SER A 445 21.63 9.71 -15.54
C SER A 445 22.39 8.44 -15.15
N PRO A 446 23.62 8.55 -14.61
CA PRO A 446 24.34 7.40 -14.12
C PRO A 446 23.66 6.81 -12.89
N GLU A 447 23.82 5.51 -12.72
CA GLU A 447 23.62 4.85 -11.44
C GLU A 447 24.85 5.12 -10.55
N VAL A 448 24.61 5.51 -9.30
CA VAL A 448 25.65 5.83 -8.32
C VAL A 448 25.45 5.02 -7.04
N PRO A 449 26.53 4.59 -6.35
CA PRO A 449 26.41 3.90 -5.07
C PRO A 449 25.74 4.77 -4.01
N PHE A 450 24.73 4.22 -3.32
CA PHE A 450 24.16 4.80 -2.12
C PHE A 450 24.96 4.32 -0.90
N LEU A 451 25.84 5.17 -0.39
CA LEU A 451 26.73 4.82 0.72
C LEU A 451 26.15 5.20 2.08
N VAL A 452 26.19 4.24 3.02
CA VAL A 452 25.85 4.41 4.43
C VAL A 452 27.04 3.93 5.25
N ASP A 453 27.64 4.83 6.05
CA ASP A 453 28.86 4.57 6.82
C ASP A 453 30.00 3.97 5.99
N GLY A 454 30.19 4.47 4.77
CA GLY A 454 31.23 4.03 3.84
C GLY A 454 30.97 2.67 3.18
N SER A 455 29.84 2.02 3.45
CA SER A 455 29.43 0.77 2.79
C SER A 455 28.29 1.04 1.80
N GLU A 456 28.34 0.37 0.65
CA GLU A 456 27.27 0.47 -0.34
C GLU A 456 26.02 -0.27 0.17
N ALA A 457 24.94 0.48 0.37
CA ALA A 457 23.66 -0.01 0.85
C ALA A 457 22.59 -0.06 -0.26
N GLY A 458 22.92 0.41 -1.46
CA GLY A 458 22.04 0.39 -2.61
C GLY A 458 22.62 1.09 -3.82
N VAL A 459 21.84 1.12 -4.90
CA VAL A 459 22.17 1.80 -6.16
C VAL A 459 21.12 2.87 -6.42
N LEU A 460 21.55 4.12 -6.48
CA LEU A 460 20.72 5.30 -6.67
C LEU A 460 20.82 5.79 -8.11
N LYS A 461 19.68 6.16 -8.69
CA LYS A 461 19.58 6.91 -9.93
C LYS A 461 18.69 8.12 -9.71
N SER A 462 19.10 9.31 -10.16
CA SER A 462 18.33 10.53 -9.91
C SER A 462 18.45 11.53 -11.05
N HIS A 463 17.38 12.29 -11.26
CA HIS A 463 17.37 13.48 -12.10
C HIS A 463 16.22 14.39 -11.68
N GLY A 464 16.52 15.68 -11.45
CA GLY A 464 15.52 16.66 -11.03
C GLY A 464 14.77 16.19 -9.77
N PRO A 465 13.42 16.20 -9.78
CA PRO A 465 12.61 15.78 -8.63
C PRO A 465 12.48 14.25 -8.46
N LEU A 466 13.02 13.44 -9.38
CA LEU A 466 12.82 11.99 -9.40
C LEU A 466 14.08 11.22 -8.99
N SER A 467 13.91 10.32 -8.03
CA SER A 467 14.93 9.37 -7.57
C SER A 467 14.40 7.93 -7.58
N PHE A 468 15.22 6.99 -8.02
CA PHE A 468 15.01 5.54 -7.86
C PHE A 468 16.18 4.95 -7.07
N LEU A 469 15.89 4.22 -5.99
CA LEU A 469 16.88 3.56 -5.14
C LEU A 469 16.58 2.06 -5.05
N LYS A 470 17.45 1.24 -5.64
CA LYS A 470 17.48 -0.20 -5.34
C LYS A 470 18.25 -0.40 -4.03
N VAL A 471 17.60 -0.96 -3.00
CA VAL A 471 18.22 -1.18 -1.68
C VAL A 471 18.77 -2.59 -1.60
N HIS A 472 20.07 -2.71 -1.33
CA HIS A 472 20.73 -4.00 -1.22
C HIS A 472 20.26 -4.79 0.00
N ASP A 473 20.27 -6.11 -0.13
CA ASP A 473 19.99 -7.03 0.98
C ASP A 473 18.66 -6.82 1.72
N ALA A 474 17.68 -6.18 1.06
CA ALA A 474 16.34 -5.96 1.56
C ALA A 474 15.28 -6.70 0.74
N GLY A 475 14.21 -7.18 1.40
CA GLY A 475 12.99 -7.66 0.80
C GLY A 475 11.93 -6.57 0.65
N HIS A 476 10.68 -6.91 0.91
CA HIS A 476 9.51 -6.04 0.74
C HIS A 476 9.50 -4.87 1.72
N MET A 477 9.67 -5.17 3.01
CA MET A 477 9.72 -4.20 4.10
C MET A 477 11.16 -3.73 4.26
N VAL A 478 11.60 -2.81 3.40
CA VAL A 478 12.98 -2.29 3.41
C VAL A 478 13.44 -1.82 4.80
N PRO A 479 12.63 -1.07 5.59
CA PRO A 479 13.07 -0.65 6.92
C PRO A 479 13.20 -1.82 7.92
N MET A 480 12.52 -2.95 7.71
CA MET A 480 12.70 -4.16 8.52
C MET A 480 14.06 -4.82 8.24
N ASP A 481 14.41 -5.00 6.96
CA ASP A 481 15.62 -5.74 6.58
C ASP A 481 16.89 -4.89 6.64
N GLN A 482 16.80 -3.59 6.32
CA GLN A 482 17.91 -2.65 6.27
C GLN A 482 17.58 -1.35 7.03
N PRO A 483 17.31 -1.41 8.35
CA PRO A 483 16.78 -0.29 9.14
C PRO A 483 17.68 0.95 9.11
N LYS A 484 18.99 0.75 9.19
CA LYS A 484 19.97 1.84 9.15
C LYS A 484 19.99 2.55 7.79
N ALA A 485 19.99 1.78 6.70
CA ALA A 485 19.97 2.34 5.35
C ALA A 485 18.64 3.06 5.06
N ALA A 486 17.53 2.50 5.53
CA ALA A 486 16.21 3.11 5.39
C ALA A 486 16.09 4.47 6.12
N LEU A 487 16.60 4.57 7.35
CA LEU A 487 16.63 5.85 8.07
C LEU A 487 17.52 6.88 7.37
N GLU A 488 18.70 6.48 6.91
CA GLU A 488 19.62 7.37 6.21
C GLU A 488 19.05 7.85 4.86
N MET A 489 18.38 6.95 4.14
CA MET A 489 17.63 7.27 2.92
C MET A 489 16.58 8.36 3.20
N LEU A 490 15.72 8.17 4.22
CA LEU A 490 14.71 9.16 4.58
C LEU A 490 15.36 10.51 4.88
N LYS A 491 16.36 10.53 5.78
CA LYS A 491 17.05 11.75 6.21
C LYS A 491 17.59 12.55 5.03
N ARG A 492 18.39 11.91 4.18
CA ARG A 492 19.00 12.60 3.04
C ARG A 492 17.96 13.03 2.01
N TRP A 493 16.92 12.22 1.79
CA TRP A 493 15.88 12.56 0.84
C TRP A 493 15.05 13.77 1.27
N THR A 494 14.57 13.80 2.51
CA THR A 494 13.77 14.93 3.02
C THR A 494 14.59 16.22 3.12
N GLN A 495 15.91 16.11 3.37
CA GLN A 495 16.84 17.24 3.40
C GLN A 495 17.35 17.67 2.01
N GLY A 496 17.08 16.88 0.96
CA GLY A 496 17.53 17.17 -0.40
C GLY A 496 18.98 16.81 -0.71
N SER A 497 19.65 16.02 0.13
CA SER A 497 21.03 15.57 0.01
C SER A 497 21.17 14.11 -0.43
N LEU A 498 20.10 13.45 -0.89
CA LEU A 498 20.12 12.02 -1.26
C LEU A 498 21.19 11.67 -2.29
N SER A 499 21.41 12.55 -3.27
CA SER A 499 22.42 12.38 -4.31
C SER A 499 23.78 13.00 -3.97
N GLU A 500 23.93 13.64 -2.81
CA GLU A 500 25.21 14.19 -2.37
C GLU A 500 26.09 13.04 -1.87
N THR A 501 27.24 12.84 -2.51
CA THR A 501 28.27 11.92 -2.01
C THR A 501 28.79 12.48 -0.70
N SER A 502 28.77 11.69 0.39
CA SER A 502 29.24 12.04 1.74
C SER A 502 30.75 12.26 1.85
N ALA A 503 31.39 12.80 0.81
CA ALA A 503 32.82 13.02 0.67
C ALA A 503 33.14 14.49 0.35
N ASP A 504 32.37 15.43 0.91
CA ASP A 504 32.81 16.82 0.98
C ASP A 504 33.25 17.15 2.42
N PRO A 505 34.58 17.18 2.70
CA PRO A 505 35.11 17.53 4.01
C PRO A 505 34.66 18.91 4.50
N ASP A 506 34.23 19.79 3.60
CA ASP A 506 33.83 21.15 3.94
C ASP A 506 32.48 21.23 4.68
N ASN A 507 31.65 20.17 4.65
CA ASN A 507 30.38 20.12 5.38
C ASN A 507 30.50 19.60 6.82
N LEU A 508 31.65 19.03 7.22
CA LEU A 508 31.88 18.61 8.62
C LEU A 508 32.13 19.79 9.57
N VAL A 509 32.45 20.97 9.03
CA VAL A 509 32.69 22.19 9.83
C VAL A 509 31.40 22.97 10.10
N ALA A 510 30.33 22.71 9.33
CA ALA A 510 29.04 23.40 9.50
C ALA A 510 28.10 22.71 10.52
N GLN A 511 28.48 21.55 11.06
CA GLN A 511 27.69 20.78 12.05
C GLN A 511 28.39 20.59 13.41
N MET A 512 29.48 21.34 13.66
CA MET A 512 30.02 21.58 15.01
C MET A 512 29.64 22.98 15.46
#